data_AF-A0A929ELV8-F1
#
_entry.id   AF-A0A929ELV8-F1
#
_cell.length_a   1.000
_cell.length_b   1.000
_cell.length_c   1.000
_cell.angle_alpha   90.00
_cell.angle_beta   90.00
_cell.angle_gamma   90.00
#
_symmetry.space_group_name_H-M   'P 1'
#
loop_
_entity.id
_entity.type
_entity.pdbx_description
1 polymer ?
#
loop_
_entity_poly.entity_id
_entity_poly.type
_entity_poly.pdbx_seq_one_letter_code
_entity_poly.pdbx_strand_id
1 'polypeptide(L)'
;FDWPVSGTVISEFGAEGGTSQDGIDIKAQKGSPVKASEKGEVVHVTDDMRVFGNVIILKHKGDFYTLYAHNDKNLVKNGDKVIKGEKIAMVGSSGDAEGAKLHFELRDGRDVRDPILFLP
;
A
#
# COMPACT_ATOMS: atom_id res chain seq x y z
N PHE A 1 -9.89 3.67 7.91
CA PHE A 1 -8.95 3.93 6.81
C PHE A 1 -9.78 4.26 5.56
N ASP A 2 -9.23 4.94 4.56
CA ASP A 2 -9.89 5.16 3.26
C ASP A 2 -9.15 4.43 2.15
N TRP A 3 -9.85 4.16 1.05
CA TRP A 3 -9.27 3.55 -0.15
C TRP A 3 -8.02 4.33 -0.61
N PRO A 4 -6.86 3.67 -0.72
CA PRO A 4 -5.60 4.33 -1.06
C PRO A 4 -5.51 4.71 -2.54
N VAL A 5 -6.32 4.07 -3.39
CA VAL A 5 -6.43 4.37 -4.81
C VAL A 5 -7.85 4.02 -5.30
N SER A 6 -8.34 4.74 -6.30
CA SER A 6 -9.56 4.36 -7.02
C SER A 6 -9.22 3.31 -8.09
N GLY A 7 -9.80 2.12 -7.97
CA GLY A 7 -9.50 1.00 -8.85
C GLY A 7 -10.37 -0.21 -8.55
N THR A 8 -9.96 -1.38 -9.05
CA THR A 8 -10.66 -2.64 -8.85
C THR A 8 -9.77 -3.61 -8.07
N VAL A 9 -10.28 -4.20 -7.00
CA VAL A 9 -9.59 -5.28 -6.28
C VAL A 9 -9.51 -6.49 -7.23
N ILE A 10 -8.29 -6.97 -7.48
CA ILE A 10 -8.00 -8.10 -8.38
C ILE A 10 -7.35 -9.28 -7.66
N SER A 11 -6.92 -9.09 -6.42
CA SER A 11 -6.49 -10.14 -5.50
C SER A 11 -6.91 -9.76 -4.09
N GLU A 12 -7.47 -10.73 -3.37
CA GLU A 12 -8.00 -10.55 -2.02
C GLU A 12 -7.01 -11.07 -0.97
N PHE A 13 -7.19 -10.60 0.27
CA PHE A 13 -6.44 -11.06 1.42
C PHE A 13 -6.64 -12.56 1.63
N GLY A 14 -5.54 -13.29 1.89
CA GLY A 14 -5.60 -14.72 2.15
C GLY A 14 -5.97 -15.59 0.94
N ALA A 15 -5.88 -15.08 -0.30
CA ALA A 15 -6.24 -15.81 -1.52
C ALA A 15 -5.67 -17.25 -1.55
N GLU A 16 -6.56 -18.22 -1.80
CA GLU A 16 -6.22 -19.66 -1.80
C GLU A 16 -5.59 -20.10 -3.13
N GLY A 17 -4.56 -20.95 -3.04
CA GLY A 17 -3.79 -21.42 -4.20
C GLY A 17 -2.31 -21.71 -3.92
N GLY A 18 -1.85 -21.53 -2.68
CA GLY A 18 -0.51 -21.93 -2.23
C GLY A 18 0.37 -20.80 -1.66
N THR A 19 -0.05 -19.54 -1.80
CA THR A 19 0.66 -18.38 -1.22
C THR A 19 -0.35 -17.44 -0.57
N SER A 20 -0.30 -17.34 0.76
CA SER A 20 -1.11 -16.37 1.51
C SER A 20 -0.75 -14.95 1.06
N GLN A 21 -1.74 -14.16 0.62
CA GLN A 21 -1.55 -12.73 0.41
C GLN A 21 -1.76 -11.96 1.71
N ASP A 22 -0.76 -11.18 2.10
CA ASP A 22 -0.77 -10.32 3.28
C ASP A 22 -1.55 -9.00 3.06
N GLY A 23 -2.28 -8.88 1.96
CA GLY A 23 -2.99 -7.65 1.60
C GLY A 23 -3.90 -7.86 0.41
N ILE A 24 -4.23 -6.75 -0.25
CA ILE A 24 -5.03 -6.74 -1.47
C ILE A 24 -4.25 -6.10 -2.61
N ASP A 25 -4.50 -6.58 -3.84
CA ASP A 25 -4.02 -5.91 -5.05
C ASP A 25 -5.15 -5.12 -5.69
N ILE A 26 -4.92 -3.82 -5.90
CA ILE A 26 -5.87 -2.90 -6.52
C ILE A 26 -5.34 -2.51 -7.90
N LYS A 27 -6.00 -2.98 -8.96
CA LYS A 27 -5.72 -2.58 -10.34
C LYS A 27 -6.15 -1.14 -10.55
N ALA A 28 -5.22 -0.31 -10.99
CA ALA A 28 -5.44 1.09 -11.32
C ALA A 28 -4.53 1.52 -12.47
N GLN A 29 -4.87 2.62 -13.13
CA GLN A 29 -4.06 3.13 -14.23
C GLN A 29 -2.66 3.54 -13.71
N LYS A 30 -1.59 3.16 -14.42
CA LYS A 30 -0.23 3.61 -14.11
C LYS A 30 -0.18 5.15 -14.01
N GLY A 31 0.49 5.67 -12.99
CA GLY A 31 0.55 7.10 -12.68
C GLY A 31 -0.62 7.64 -11.87
N SER A 32 -1.65 6.83 -11.58
CA SER A 32 -2.75 7.23 -10.69
C SER A 32 -2.21 7.60 -9.30
N PRO A 33 -2.81 8.59 -8.62
CA PRO A 33 -2.35 9.00 -7.31
C PRO A 33 -2.65 7.91 -6.27
N VAL A 34 -1.62 7.49 -5.53
CA VAL A 34 -1.75 6.70 -4.30
C VAL A 34 -1.80 7.66 -3.13
N LYS A 35 -2.80 7.48 -2.27
CA LYS A 35 -3.10 8.35 -1.13
C LYS A 35 -2.88 7.61 0.19
N ALA A 36 -2.47 8.35 1.22
CA ALA A 36 -2.43 7.84 2.58
C ALA A 36 -3.84 7.48 3.04
N SER A 37 -4.06 6.21 3.36
CA SER A 37 -5.36 5.68 3.80
C SER A 37 -5.79 6.22 5.17
N GLU A 38 -4.84 6.69 5.99
CA GLU A 38 -5.06 7.38 7.26
C GLU A 38 -3.87 8.31 7.56
N LYS A 39 -4.06 9.31 8.41
CA LYS A 39 -2.95 10.17 8.88
C LYS A 39 -1.89 9.34 9.59
N GLY A 40 -0.63 9.70 9.43
CA GLY A 40 0.46 8.91 9.99
C GLY A 40 1.83 9.52 9.78
N GLU A 41 2.85 8.75 10.11
CA GLU A 41 4.25 9.06 9.87
C GLU A 41 4.85 8.01 8.94
N VAL A 42 5.65 8.46 7.98
CA VAL A 42 6.39 7.61 7.07
C VAL A 42 7.54 6.96 7.83
N VAL A 43 7.43 5.67 8.14
CA VAL A 43 8.45 4.94 8.90
C VAL A 43 9.41 4.16 8.01
N HIS A 44 9.04 3.94 6.74
CA HIS A 44 9.92 3.32 5.76
C HIS A 44 9.58 3.76 4.33
N VAL A 45 10.62 3.99 3.53
CA VAL A 45 10.57 4.24 2.08
C VAL A 45 11.74 3.51 1.45
N THR A 46 11.49 2.78 0.37
CA THR A 46 12.52 2.15 -0.45
C THR A 46 12.09 2.13 -1.92
N ASP A 47 13.06 2.17 -2.83
CA ASP A 47 12.83 2.34 -4.28
C ASP A 47 13.34 1.15 -5.11
N ASP A 48 13.72 0.03 -4.48
CA ASP A 48 14.35 -1.10 -5.18
C ASP A 48 14.17 -2.46 -4.50
N MET A 49 13.09 -2.64 -3.73
CA MET A 49 12.83 -3.96 -3.12
C MET A 49 12.48 -4.97 -4.22
N ARG A 50 13.24 -6.05 -4.36
CA ARG A 50 13.11 -6.98 -5.49
C ARG A 50 11.67 -7.39 -5.81
N VAL A 51 10.92 -7.85 -4.81
CA VAL A 51 9.54 -8.33 -5.00
C VAL A 51 8.55 -7.17 -5.00
N PHE A 52 8.60 -6.30 -3.99
CA PHE A 52 7.61 -5.25 -3.77
C PHE A 52 7.87 -3.94 -4.53
N GLY A 53 8.99 -3.82 -5.20
CA GLY A 53 9.41 -2.62 -5.92
C GLY A 53 9.60 -1.42 -4.99
N ASN A 54 8.96 -0.31 -5.37
CA ASN A 54 8.95 0.91 -4.59
C ASN A 54 7.88 0.82 -3.51
N VAL A 55 8.28 0.98 -2.25
CA VAL A 55 7.44 0.75 -1.08
C VAL A 55 7.43 1.97 -0.17
N ILE A 56 6.26 2.26 0.40
CA ILE A 56 6.08 3.16 1.54
C ILE A 56 5.40 2.38 2.66
N ILE A 57 5.86 2.57 3.90
CA ILE A 57 5.17 2.10 5.10
C ILE A 57 4.83 3.30 5.97
N LEU A 58 3.55 3.44 6.29
CA LEU A 58 3.06 4.45 7.23
C LEU A 58 2.73 3.81 8.57
N LYS A 59 3.17 4.45 9.66
CA LYS A 59 2.69 4.18 11.02
C LYS A 59 1.56 5.13 11.36
N HIS A 60 0.47 4.59 11.89
CA HIS A 60 -0.72 5.33 12.28
C HIS A 60 -0.89 5.37 13.81
N LYS A 61 -1.98 5.98 14.28
CA LYS A 61 -2.32 6.00 15.70
C LYS A 61 -2.50 4.55 16.21
N GLY A 62 -2.00 4.29 17.41
CA GLY A 62 -1.94 2.93 17.95
C GLY A 62 -0.73 2.20 17.38
N ASP A 63 -0.90 0.91 17.10
CA ASP A 63 0.13 0.09 16.46
C ASP A 63 -0.27 -0.30 15.03
N PHE A 64 -1.10 0.52 14.37
CA PHE A 64 -1.53 0.27 13.00
C PHE A 64 -0.47 0.72 11.99
N TYR A 65 -0.28 -0.09 10.96
CA TYR A 65 0.61 0.19 9.84
C TYR A 65 -0.10 -0.06 8.51
N THR A 66 0.24 0.73 7.49
CA THR A 66 -0.17 0.45 6.12
C THR A 66 1.03 0.44 5.19
N LEU A 67 1.02 -0.49 4.24
CA LEU A 67 2.07 -0.69 3.24
C LEU A 67 1.52 -0.40 1.84
N TYR A 68 2.29 0.32 1.04
CA TYR A 68 1.95 0.71 -0.33
C TYR A 68 3.10 0.30 -1.24
N ALA A 69 2.92 -0.75 -2.03
CA ALA A 69 3.97 -1.35 -2.85
C ALA A 69 3.65 -1.31 -4.35
N HIS A 70 4.66 -1.65 -5.15
CA HIS A 70 4.68 -1.57 -6.62
C HIS A 70 4.51 -0.15 -7.17
N ASN A 71 4.82 0.87 -6.36
CA ASN A 71 4.68 2.26 -6.78
C ASN A 71 5.60 2.55 -7.99
N ASP A 72 5.18 3.43 -8.88
CA ASP A 72 6.07 3.95 -9.93
C ASP A 72 7.07 4.94 -9.33
N LYS A 73 6.61 5.72 -8.36
CA LYS A 73 7.42 6.70 -7.64
C LYS A 73 6.86 6.95 -6.24
N ASN A 74 7.74 6.98 -5.25
CA ASN A 74 7.45 7.47 -3.91
C ASN A 74 7.62 9.00 -3.86
N LEU A 75 6.67 9.71 -3.24
CA LEU A 75 6.63 11.18 -3.18
C LEU A 75 6.93 11.73 -1.78
N VAL A 76 7.19 10.84 -0.82
CA VAL A 76 7.49 11.15 0.58
C VAL A 76 8.79 10.47 0.98
N LYS A 77 9.36 10.88 2.11
CA LYS A 77 10.59 10.31 2.71
C LYS A 77 10.38 9.88 4.15
N ASN A 78 11.29 9.07 4.68
CA ASN A 78 11.29 8.66 6.09
C ASN A 78 11.20 9.88 7.03
N GLY A 79 10.30 9.80 8.01
CA GLY A 79 10.02 10.83 8.99
C GLY A 79 8.98 11.89 8.56
N ASP A 80 8.52 11.88 7.31
CA ASP A 80 7.44 12.79 6.88
C ASP A 80 6.14 12.44 7.61
N LYS A 81 5.39 13.49 8.00
CA LYS A 81 4.03 13.34 8.54
C LYS A 81 3.04 13.59 7.41
N VAL A 82 2.09 12.68 7.27
CA VAL A 82 1.06 12.75 6.24
C VAL A 82 -0.33 12.82 6.86
N ILE A 83 -1.25 13.50 6.19
CA ILE A 83 -2.67 13.49 6.53
C ILE A 83 -3.44 12.48 5.68
N LYS A 84 -4.61 12.06 6.17
CA LYS A 84 -5.51 11.16 5.43
C LYS A 84 -5.86 11.77 4.07
N GLY A 85 -5.74 10.98 3.00
CA GLY A 85 -6.00 11.40 1.62
C GLY A 85 -4.86 12.15 0.93
N GLU A 86 -3.76 12.44 1.64
CA GLU A 86 -2.57 13.05 1.07
C GLU A 86 -1.92 12.15 0.03
N LYS A 87 -1.47 12.72 -1.09
CA LYS A 87 -0.83 11.96 -2.16
C LYS A 87 0.61 11.61 -1.75
N ILE A 88 0.89 10.32 -1.63
CA ILE A 88 2.19 9.81 -1.15
C ILE A 88 2.99 9.06 -2.22
N ALA A 89 2.35 8.59 -3.27
CA ALA A 89 3.00 7.86 -4.36
C ALA A 89 2.20 7.95 -5.66
N MET A 90 2.72 7.31 -6.71
CA MET A 90 2.01 7.04 -7.96
C MET A 90 1.95 5.54 -8.20
N VAL A 91 0.80 5.04 -8.68
CA VAL A 91 0.63 3.62 -9.05
C VAL A 91 1.63 3.25 -10.13
N GLY A 92 2.28 2.10 -9.96
CA GLY A 92 3.24 1.59 -10.91
C GLY A 92 3.11 0.09 -11.13
N SER A 93 4.22 -0.47 -11.57
CA SER A 93 4.43 -1.89 -11.81
C SER A 93 5.88 -2.25 -11.47
N SER A 94 6.42 -1.66 -10.41
CA SER A 94 7.80 -1.91 -9.96
C SER A 94 7.89 -3.22 -9.17
N GLY A 95 9.11 -3.76 -9.05
CA GLY A 95 9.33 -5.11 -8.51
C GLY A 95 8.81 -6.17 -9.47
N ASP A 96 8.24 -7.24 -8.93
CA ASP A 96 7.71 -8.37 -9.72
C ASP A 96 6.21 -8.21 -10.06
N ALA A 97 5.69 -6.98 -10.08
CA ALA A 97 4.28 -6.73 -10.40
C ALA A 97 3.94 -7.05 -11.87
N GLU A 98 3.00 -7.97 -12.06
CA GLU A 98 2.41 -8.27 -13.37
C GLU A 98 1.39 -7.19 -13.78
N GLY A 99 1.90 -6.04 -14.22
CA GLY A 99 1.12 -4.90 -14.68
C GLY A 99 0.85 -3.84 -13.60
N ALA A 100 0.13 -2.79 -13.99
CA ALA A 100 -0.08 -1.63 -13.14
C ALA A 100 -1.10 -1.92 -12.02
N LYS A 101 -0.62 -1.90 -10.78
CA LYS A 101 -1.42 -2.16 -9.57
C LYS A 101 -0.79 -1.51 -8.34
N LEU A 102 -1.59 -1.35 -7.29
CA LEU A 102 -1.12 -1.07 -5.94
C LEU A 102 -1.28 -2.35 -5.11
N HIS A 103 -0.20 -2.82 -4.49
CA HIS A 103 -0.30 -3.78 -3.40
C HIS A 103 -0.47 -3.02 -2.08
N PHE A 104 -1.54 -3.32 -1.35
CA PHE A 104 -1.93 -2.62 -0.13
C PHE A 104 -2.11 -3.58 1.03
N GLU A 105 -1.37 -3.37 2.10
CA GLU A 105 -1.53 -4.13 3.35
C GLU A 105 -1.97 -3.23 4.49
N LEU A 106 -2.69 -3.83 5.45
CA LEU A 106 -3.00 -3.24 6.74
C LEU A 106 -2.53 -4.20 7.83
N ARG A 107 -1.78 -3.68 8.81
CA ARG A 107 -1.26 -4.45 9.93
C ARG A 107 -1.64 -3.80 11.26
N ASP A 108 -1.89 -4.63 12.25
CA ASP A 108 -2.11 -4.26 13.65
C ASP A 108 -0.97 -4.87 14.47
N GLY A 109 0.05 -4.06 14.73
CA GLY A 109 1.35 -4.50 15.18
C GLY A 109 2.01 -5.44 14.18
N ARG A 110 2.13 -6.71 14.55
CA ARG A 110 2.70 -7.77 13.69
C ARG A 110 1.64 -8.54 12.90
N ASP A 111 0.37 -8.42 13.29
CA ASP A 111 -0.70 -9.19 12.70
C ASP A 111 -1.16 -8.52 11.42
N VAL A 112 -1.17 -9.28 10.34
CA VAL A 112 -1.75 -8.84 9.08
C VAL A 112 -3.26 -8.93 9.17
N ARG A 113 -3.97 -7.90 8.71
CA ARG A 113 -5.43 -7.81 8.72
C ARG A 113 -5.94 -7.70 7.29
N ASP A 114 -7.09 -8.29 7.03
CA ASP A 114 -7.81 -8.07 5.78
C ASP A 114 -8.17 -6.58 5.64
N PRO A 115 -7.59 -5.84 4.67
CA PRO A 115 -7.85 -4.42 4.50
C PRO A 115 -9.31 -4.11 4.18
N ILE A 116 -10.05 -5.02 3.51
CA ILE A 116 -11.44 -4.78 3.10
C ILE A 116 -12.34 -4.54 4.31
N LEU A 117 -12.02 -5.12 5.47
CA LEU A 117 -12.78 -4.94 6.71
C LEU A 117 -12.59 -3.55 7.37
N PHE A 118 -11.63 -2.76 6.92
CA PHE A 118 -11.24 -1.47 7.52
C PHE A 118 -11.38 -0.26 6.58
N LEU A 119 -11.71 -0.53 5.32
CA LEU A 119 -11.98 0.45 4.27
C LEU A 119 -13.50 0.67 4.15
N PRO A 120 -13.96 1.87 3.74
CA PRO A 120 -15.38 2.19 3.63
C PRO A 120 -16.05 1.56 2.42
#